data_AF-A0ABD0T6L3-F1
#
_entry.id   AF-A0ABD0T6L3-F1
#
_cell.length_a   1.000
_cell.length_b   1.000
_cell.length_c   1.000
_cell.angle_alpha   90.00
_cell.angle_beta   90.00
_cell.angle_gamma   90.00
#
_symmetry.space_group_name_H-M   'P 1'
#
loop_
_entity.id
_entity.type
_entity.pdbx_description
1 polymer ?
#
loop_
_entity_poly.entity_id
_entity_poly.type
_entity_poly.pdbx_seq_one_letter_code
_entity_poly.pdbx_strand_id
1 'polypeptide(L)'
;MQNLQEWLSQPPRYTTFRVNKLKKFDCDSLTGFLKTKSKELNTSALPNFYFIKSDCLVLEQWPEEVEVKKGNKEVIVDALCAAAVLRGAHVFAPGVMGMPMNCQLGEKVDIYGDMEGQCKRGLKITFEGKKLFVGTGVLRMLRQDLFDNGVQPSGIAIETLLPVSRLPVVNETICPPGVLLLQNLPSIVCGWVLNALPHENILDMCAAPGNKTTHLGEMSNNQAKIIALDKTPQKSEKIKENCIKQGVSCVNAYAFDSTKCCSLDSNNVDSGPPFPPNSFDKVLLDAPCSGLGQRPQLNNKMTPKMLESYKFVQRKLMKAAVEVLKIGGKLVYSTCTVTVEENEGMVQWALEKFPCLQLIPAEPLLGGPGLRESGLSDAQR
;
A
#
# COMPACT_ATOMS: atom_id res chain seq x y z
N MET A 1 4.74 19.86 -14.88
CA MET A 1 3.60 19.69 -13.93
C MET A 1 2.35 19.12 -14.59
N GLN A 2 1.94 19.55 -15.80
CA GLN A 2 0.69 19.08 -16.43
C GLN A 2 0.62 17.55 -16.61
N ASN A 3 1.71 16.90 -17.02
CA ASN A 3 1.77 15.43 -17.13
C ASN A 3 1.68 14.70 -15.77
N LEU A 4 2.10 15.33 -14.65
CA LEU A 4 2.10 14.67 -13.34
C LEU A 4 0.67 14.46 -12.82
N GLN A 5 -0.18 15.47 -12.94
CA GLN A 5 -1.59 15.37 -12.50
C GLN A 5 -2.33 14.28 -13.28
N GLU A 6 -2.10 14.21 -14.59
CA GLU A 6 -2.65 13.17 -15.44
C GLU A 6 -2.17 11.79 -14.99
N TRP A 7 -0.86 11.60 -14.79
CA TRP A 7 -0.31 10.32 -14.32
C TRP A 7 -0.84 9.93 -12.94
N LEU A 8 -1.01 10.88 -12.02
CA LEU A 8 -1.54 10.61 -10.68
C LEU A 8 -3.00 10.15 -10.73
N SER A 9 -3.80 10.69 -11.65
CA SER A 9 -5.20 10.27 -11.83
C SER A 9 -5.35 8.86 -12.44
N GLN A 10 -4.29 8.35 -13.07
CA GLN A 10 -4.29 7.03 -13.71
C GLN A 10 -3.67 5.95 -12.82
N PRO A 11 -4.18 4.71 -12.88
CA PRO A 11 -3.60 3.59 -12.17
C PRO A 11 -2.19 3.29 -12.70
N PRO A 12 -1.31 2.65 -11.90
CA PRO A 12 -0.06 2.10 -12.41
C PRO A 12 -0.32 1.12 -13.56
N ARG A 13 0.62 1.05 -14.52
CA ARG A 13 0.51 0.16 -15.67
C ARG A 13 0.65 -1.33 -15.30
N TYR A 14 1.21 -1.64 -14.15
CA TYR A 14 1.48 -3.00 -13.71
C TYR A 14 1.07 -3.17 -12.26
N THR A 15 0.73 -4.40 -11.90
CA THR A 15 0.49 -4.80 -10.51
C THR A 15 1.75 -5.45 -9.95
N THR A 16 2.19 -5.01 -8.77
CA THR A 16 3.36 -5.59 -8.10
C THR A 16 2.92 -6.35 -6.85
N PHE A 17 3.39 -7.58 -6.72
CA PHE A 17 3.21 -8.42 -5.55
C PHE A 17 4.56 -8.66 -4.89
N ARG A 18 4.57 -8.58 -3.56
CA ARG A 18 5.64 -9.19 -2.78
C ARG A 18 5.35 -10.68 -2.64
N VAL A 19 6.34 -11.49 -3.00
CA VAL A 19 6.32 -12.94 -2.78
C VAL A 19 7.01 -13.24 -1.46
N ASN A 20 6.28 -13.89 -0.55
CA ASN A 20 6.77 -14.19 0.78
C ASN A 20 7.85 -15.27 0.71
N LYS A 21 9.10 -14.93 1.09
CA LYS A 21 10.24 -15.86 1.05
C LYS A 21 10.15 -17.02 2.05
N LEU A 22 9.36 -16.88 3.11
CA LEU A 22 9.15 -17.93 4.12
C LEU A 22 8.16 -19.00 3.65
N LYS A 23 7.47 -18.77 2.53
CA LYS A 23 6.47 -19.68 1.98
C LYS A 23 6.81 -20.03 0.53
N LYS A 24 6.38 -21.20 0.07
CA LYS A 24 6.54 -21.59 -1.32
C LYS A 24 5.50 -20.89 -2.19
N PHE A 25 5.95 -20.13 -3.18
CA PHE A 25 5.11 -19.63 -4.26
C PHE A 25 5.29 -20.48 -5.51
N ASP A 26 4.17 -20.78 -6.16
CA ASP A 26 4.12 -21.62 -7.36
C ASP A 26 3.62 -20.80 -8.55
N CYS A 27 4.48 -20.64 -9.57
CA CYS A 27 4.13 -19.91 -10.79
C CYS A 27 3.08 -20.64 -11.62
N ASP A 28 2.96 -21.97 -11.51
CA ASP A 28 1.96 -22.75 -12.22
C ASP A 28 0.55 -22.45 -11.71
N SER A 29 0.42 -22.19 -10.40
CA SER A 29 -0.83 -21.76 -9.78
C SER A 29 -1.31 -20.41 -10.34
N LEU A 30 -0.41 -19.43 -10.50
CA LEU A 30 -0.73 -18.15 -11.14
C LEU A 30 -1.09 -18.34 -12.63
N THR A 31 -0.31 -19.14 -13.35
CA THR A 31 -0.55 -19.41 -14.77
C THR A 31 -1.91 -20.10 -14.98
N GLY A 32 -2.26 -21.07 -14.14
CA GLY A 32 -3.56 -21.75 -14.14
C GLY A 32 -4.72 -20.80 -13.82
N PHE A 33 -4.53 -19.90 -12.87
CA PHE A 33 -5.50 -18.85 -12.58
C PHE A 33 -5.73 -17.93 -13.79
N LEU A 34 -4.66 -17.44 -14.41
CA LEU A 34 -4.75 -16.57 -15.59
C LEU A 34 -5.46 -17.29 -16.75
N LYS A 35 -5.17 -18.57 -16.98
CA LYS A 35 -5.89 -19.40 -17.98
C LYS A 35 -7.38 -19.56 -17.67
N THR A 36 -7.76 -19.65 -16.39
CA THR A 36 -9.17 -19.69 -16.00
C THR A 36 -9.85 -18.35 -16.27
N LYS A 37 -9.22 -17.24 -15.88
CA LYS A 37 -9.74 -15.90 -16.15
C LYS A 37 -9.80 -15.55 -17.64
N SER A 38 -8.87 -16.04 -18.45
CA SER A 38 -8.92 -15.82 -19.90
C SER A 38 -10.16 -16.45 -20.54
N LYS A 39 -10.59 -17.63 -20.06
CA LYS A 39 -11.85 -18.26 -20.49
C LYS A 39 -13.07 -17.42 -20.11
N GLU A 40 -13.10 -16.87 -18.89
CA GLU A 40 -14.19 -15.98 -18.46
C GLU A 40 -14.26 -14.69 -19.31
N LEU A 41 -13.10 -14.20 -19.75
CA LEU A 41 -12.96 -13.04 -20.62
C LEU A 41 -13.09 -13.36 -22.12
N ASN A 42 -13.35 -14.63 -22.48
CA ASN A 42 -13.42 -15.11 -23.87
C ASN A 42 -12.17 -14.77 -24.71
N THR A 43 -10.99 -14.91 -24.12
CA THR A 43 -9.71 -14.65 -24.80
C THR A 43 -8.73 -15.83 -24.62
N SER A 44 -7.88 -16.03 -25.62
CA SER A 44 -6.74 -16.95 -25.57
C SER A 44 -5.45 -16.27 -25.13
N ALA A 45 -5.40 -14.94 -25.17
CA ALA A 45 -4.23 -14.16 -24.78
C ALA A 45 -4.14 -14.07 -23.25
N LEU A 46 -2.92 -14.10 -22.71
CA LEU A 46 -2.63 -14.01 -21.28
C LEU A 46 -1.74 -12.81 -21.00
N PRO A 47 -1.90 -12.13 -19.84
CA PRO A 47 -0.95 -11.12 -19.42
C PRO A 47 0.40 -11.78 -19.07
N ASN A 48 1.49 -11.09 -19.35
CA ASN A 48 2.81 -11.55 -18.91
C ASN A 48 3.01 -11.29 -17.42
N PHE A 49 3.90 -12.06 -16.81
CA PHE A 49 4.44 -11.76 -15.50
C PHE A 49 5.93 -12.11 -15.44
N TYR A 50 6.67 -11.40 -14.60
CA TYR A 50 8.10 -11.60 -14.42
C TYR A 50 8.53 -11.14 -13.02
N PHE A 51 9.77 -11.46 -12.64
CA PHE A 51 10.32 -11.09 -11.34
C PHE A 51 11.40 -10.02 -11.50
N ILE A 52 11.32 -8.94 -10.72
CA ILE A 52 12.42 -7.96 -10.61
C ILE A 52 13.53 -8.53 -9.71
N LYS A 53 13.12 -9.14 -8.60
CA LYS A 53 13.90 -10.02 -7.73
C LYS A 53 13.01 -11.18 -7.32
N SER A 54 13.57 -12.22 -6.71
CA SER A 54 12.83 -13.42 -6.31
C SER A 54 11.60 -13.17 -5.42
N ASP A 55 11.54 -12.03 -4.71
CA ASP A 55 10.43 -11.59 -3.85
C ASP A 55 9.56 -10.49 -4.45
N CYS A 56 9.76 -10.10 -5.70
CA CYS A 56 8.95 -9.07 -6.37
C CYS A 56 8.46 -9.55 -7.73
N LEU A 57 7.20 -10.00 -7.74
CA LEU A 57 6.46 -10.39 -8.92
C LEU A 57 5.77 -9.17 -9.53
N VAL A 58 5.97 -8.96 -10.82
CA VAL A 58 5.26 -7.97 -11.63
C VAL A 58 4.29 -8.69 -12.55
N LEU A 59 3.04 -8.25 -12.53
CA LEU A 59 1.97 -8.75 -13.40
C LEU A 59 1.50 -7.62 -14.30
N GLU A 60 1.52 -7.87 -15.61
CA GLU A 60 1.11 -6.91 -16.63
C GLU A 60 -0.42 -6.88 -16.81
N GLN A 61 -0.88 -5.89 -17.57
CA GLN A 61 -2.29 -5.77 -17.97
C GLN A 61 -2.68 -6.89 -18.94
N TRP A 62 -3.98 -7.19 -18.97
CA TRP A 62 -4.56 -7.92 -20.10
C TRP A 62 -4.28 -7.16 -21.41
N PRO A 63 -4.04 -7.88 -22.52
CA PRO A 63 -3.85 -7.30 -23.85
C PRO A 63 -4.99 -6.37 -24.27
N GLU A 64 -4.71 -5.49 -25.24
CA GLU A 64 -5.62 -4.38 -25.53
C GLU A 64 -6.95 -4.81 -26.13
N GLU A 65 -6.92 -5.90 -26.88
CA GLU A 65 -8.03 -6.57 -27.53
C GLU A 65 -9.01 -7.23 -26.54
N VAL A 66 -8.66 -7.35 -25.26
CA VAL A 66 -9.51 -7.98 -24.24
C VAL A 66 -10.51 -6.95 -23.73
N GLU A 67 -11.78 -7.14 -24.10
CA GLU A 67 -12.88 -6.29 -23.70
C GLU A 67 -14.03 -7.08 -23.09
N VAL A 68 -14.77 -6.44 -22.17
CA VAL A 68 -15.99 -6.99 -21.59
C VAL A 68 -17.16 -6.08 -21.95
N LYS A 69 -18.21 -6.69 -22.52
CA LYS A 69 -19.48 -5.99 -22.78
C LYS A 69 -20.07 -5.47 -21.47
N LYS A 70 -20.43 -4.18 -21.47
CA LYS A 70 -21.11 -3.50 -20.37
C LYS A 70 -22.43 -4.19 -19.98
N GLY A 71 -22.75 -4.12 -18.69
CA GLY A 71 -23.94 -4.72 -18.08
C GLY A 71 -25.21 -3.88 -18.19
N ASN A 72 -25.10 -2.60 -18.57
CA ASN A 72 -26.18 -1.61 -18.68
C ASN A 72 -26.85 -1.19 -17.36
N LYS A 73 -26.53 -1.84 -16.23
CA LYS A 73 -26.94 -1.42 -14.88
C LYS A 73 -25.75 -0.86 -14.13
N GLU A 74 -25.88 0.37 -13.66
CA GLU A 74 -24.79 1.08 -12.99
C GLU A 74 -24.83 0.85 -11.48
N VAL A 75 -23.76 0.34 -10.90
CA VAL A 75 -23.56 0.31 -9.44
C VAL A 75 -22.53 1.37 -9.08
N ILE A 76 -22.91 2.26 -8.16
CA ILE A 76 -22.07 3.36 -7.71
C ILE A 76 -21.29 2.93 -6.48
N VAL A 77 -19.98 3.16 -6.50
CA VAL A 77 -19.05 2.90 -5.40
C VAL A 77 -18.36 4.20 -4.99
N ASP A 78 -17.82 4.24 -3.76
CA ASP A 78 -17.02 5.38 -3.33
C ASP A 78 -15.68 5.49 -4.09
N ALA A 79 -15.03 6.65 -4.02
CA ALA A 79 -13.77 6.91 -4.73
C ALA A 79 -12.61 5.97 -4.34
N LEU A 80 -12.56 5.50 -3.09
CA LEU A 80 -11.51 4.59 -2.62
C LEU A 80 -11.72 3.18 -3.20
N CYS A 81 -12.97 2.73 -3.21
CA CYS A 81 -13.37 1.47 -3.83
C CYS A 81 -13.14 1.52 -5.35
N ALA A 82 -13.50 2.62 -6.01
CA ALA A 82 -13.22 2.84 -7.43
C ALA A 82 -11.71 2.76 -7.74
N ALA A 83 -10.88 3.41 -6.93
CA ALA A 83 -9.42 3.34 -7.07
C ALA A 83 -8.86 1.92 -6.82
N ALA A 84 -9.47 1.16 -5.90
CA ALA A 84 -9.12 -0.25 -5.69
C ALA A 84 -9.50 -1.12 -6.89
N VAL A 85 -10.70 -0.94 -7.47
CA VAL A 85 -11.13 -1.65 -8.69
C VAL A 85 -10.17 -1.37 -9.85
N LEU A 86 -9.80 -0.11 -10.06
CA LEU A 86 -8.79 0.27 -11.06
C LEU A 86 -7.42 -0.37 -10.81
N ARG A 87 -7.12 -0.86 -9.61
CA ARG A 87 -5.91 -1.62 -9.29
C ARG A 87 -6.11 -3.15 -9.31
N GLY A 88 -7.22 -3.64 -9.88
CA GLY A 88 -7.50 -5.06 -9.98
C GLY A 88 -8.13 -5.65 -8.72
N ALA A 89 -9.07 -4.94 -8.09
CA ALA A 89 -9.83 -5.46 -6.95
C ALA A 89 -11.29 -5.77 -7.30
N HIS A 90 -11.89 -6.67 -6.54
CA HIS A 90 -13.34 -6.82 -6.45
C HIS A 90 -13.96 -5.64 -5.70
N VAL A 91 -15.26 -5.42 -5.89
CA VAL A 91 -16.03 -4.46 -5.08
C VAL A 91 -16.49 -5.16 -3.81
N PHE A 92 -16.00 -4.69 -2.67
CA PHE A 92 -16.46 -5.15 -1.36
C PHE A 92 -17.68 -4.35 -0.89
N ALA A 93 -18.58 -5.03 -0.19
CA ALA A 93 -19.88 -4.53 0.22
C ALA A 93 -19.86 -3.15 0.92
N PRO A 94 -18.90 -2.83 1.82
CA PRO A 94 -18.83 -1.51 2.46
C PRO A 94 -18.65 -0.33 1.49
N GLY A 95 -18.03 -0.56 0.33
CA GLY A 95 -17.71 0.48 -0.65
C GLY A 95 -18.85 0.77 -1.65
N VAL A 96 -19.95 0.01 -1.60
CA VAL A 96 -21.11 0.22 -2.48
C VAL A 96 -21.97 1.36 -1.93
N MET A 97 -22.25 2.36 -2.77
CA MET A 97 -22.99 3.56 -2.43
C MET A 97 -24.41 3.55 -2.98
N GLY A 98 -24.60 3.09 -4.22
CA GLY A 98 -25.91 3.10 -4.90
C GLY A 98 -26.06 1.94 -5.86
N MET A 99 -27.27 1.42 -6.01
CA MET A 99 -27.57 0.26 -6.85
C MET A 99 -29.03 0.32 -7.35
N PRO A 100 -29.34 0.01 -8.62
CA PRO A 100 -30.71 -0.01 -9.13
C PRO A 100 -31.59 -1.06 -8.42
N MET A 101 -32.90 -0.83 -8.34
CA MET A 101 -33.82 -1.76 -7.66
C MET A 101 -34.03 -3.09 -8.39
N ASN A 102 -33.89 -3.10 -9.71
CA ASN A 102 -34.18 -4.25 -10.55
C ASN A 102 -32.97 -5.18 -10.77
N CYS A 103 -31.96 -5.13 -9.89
CA CYS A 103 -30.77 -5.97 -10.03
C CYS A 103 -31.05 -7.44 -9.67
N GLN A 104 -30.36 -8.37 -10.33
CA GLN A 104 -30.44 -9.82 -10.15
C GLN A 104 -29.05 -10.41 -9.89
N LEU A 105 -28.95 -11.40 -9.00
CA LEU A 105 -27.69 -12.09 -8.74
C LEU A 105 -27.17 -12.77 -10.01
N GLY A 106 -25.85 -12.72 -10.21
CA GLY A 106 -25.19 -13.32 -11.37
C GLY A 106 -25.27 -12.49 -12.66
N GLU A 107 -26.00 -11.37 -12.67
CA GLU A 107 -26.01 -10.50 -13.85
C GLU A 107 -24.75 -9.63 -13.93
N LYS A 108 -24.46 -9.13 -15.13
CA LYS A 108 -23.39 -8.17 -15.36
C LYS A 108 -23.84 -6.77 -14.96
N VAL A 109 -22.97 -6.06 -14.26
CA VAL A 109 -23.18 -4.66 -13.83
C VAL A 109 -21.95 -3.82 -14.15
N ASP A 110 -22.17 -2.55 -14.41
CA ASP A 110 -21.14 -1.55 -14.67
C ASP A 110 -20.81 -0.81 -13.38
N ILE A 111 -19.53 -0.75 -13.05
CA ILE A 111 -19.03 -0.18 -11.80
C ILE A 111 -18.63 1.27 -12.08
N TYR A 112 -19.22 2.20 -11.34
CA TYR A 112 -18.92 3.62 -11.42
C TYR A 112 -18.45 4.18 -10.08
N GLY A 113 -17.33 4.88 -10.07
CA GLY A 113 -16.85 5.62 -8.90
C GLY A 113 -17.49 6.99 -8.79
N ASP A 114 -18.01 7.33 -7.62
CA ASP A 114 -18.41 8.69 -7.27
C ASP A 114 -17.16 9.56 -7.01
N MET A 115 -16.91 10.51 -7.91
CA MET A 115 -15.69 11.30 -7.91
C MET A 115 -15.74 12.48 -6.94
N GLU A 116 -16.94 12.89 -6.53
CA GLU A 116 -17.16 14.09 -5.72
C GLU A 116 -17.74 13.76 -4.34
N GLY A 117 -18.08 12.50 -4.07
CA GLY A 117 -18.63 12.06 -2.78
C GLY A 117 -20.07 12.53 -2.55
N GLN A 118 -20.83 12.76 -3.62
CA GLN A 118 -22.20 13.28 -3.59
C GLN A 118 -23.25 12.17 -3.57
N CYS A 119 -22.89 10.93 -3.90
CA CYS A 119 -23.80 9.79 -3.89
C CYS A 119 -24.17 9.43 -2.46
N LYS A 120 -25.44 9.60 -2.11
CA LYS A 120 -25.97 9.17 -0.81
C LYS A 120 -25.99 7.64 -0.73
N ARG A 121 -25.57 7.09 0.41
CA ARG A 121 -25.60 5.64 0.65
C ARG A 121 -27.02 5.12 0.53
N GLY A 122 -27.19 4.04 -0.23
CA GLY A 122 -28.48 3.40 -0.51
C GLY A 122 -29.25 3.98 -1.69
N LEU A 123 -28.67 4.87 -2.50
CA LEU A 123 -29.33 5.48 -3.67
C LEU A 123 -29.94 4.39 -4.58
N LYS A 124 -31.21 4.58 -4.96
CA LYS A 124 -32.03 3.62 -5.72
C LYS A 124 -32.16 3.95 -7.21
N ILE A 125 -31.99 5.22 -7.53
CA ILE A 125 -32.16 5.80 -8.86
C ILE A 125 -30.80 6.03 -9.51
N THR A 126 -30.80 6.37 -10.79
CA THR A 126 -29.60 6.77 -11.52
C THR A 126 -28.89 7.92 -10.79
N PHE A 127 -27.58 7.80 -10.65
CA PHE A 127 -26.74 8.87 -10.13
C PHE A 127 -26.33 9.81 -11.25
N GLU A 128 -26.76 11.07 -11.16
CA GLU A 128 -26.50 12.12 -12.15
C GLU A 128 -25.24 12.95 -11.85
N GLY A 129 -24.60 12.72 -10.70
CA GLY A 129 -23.35 13.40 -10.32
C GLY A 129 -22.15 12.94 -11.14
N LYS A 130 -21.00 13.60 -10.94
CA LYS A 130 -19.76 13.27 -11.63
C LYS A 130 -19.28 11.87 -11.23
N LYS A 131 -19.34 10.95 -12.19
CA LYS A 131 -18.99 9.53 -12.02
C LYS A 131 -17.97 9.06 -13.06
N LEU A 132 -17.13 8.11 -12.68
CA LEU A 132 -16.12 7.50 -13.54
C LEU A 132 -16.40 6.01 -13.72
N PHE A 133 -16.50 5.53 -14.97
CA PHE A 133 -16.57 4.11 -15.25
C PHE A 133 -15.22 3.45 -14.93
N VAL A 134 -15.22 2.46 -14.03
CA VAL A 134 -13.98 1.80 -13.58
C VAL A 134 -13.90 0.33 -13.95
N GLY A 135 -14.99 -0.29 -14.41
CA GLY A 135 -14.97 -1.66 -14.87
C GLY A 135 -16.36 -2.30 -14.95
N THR A 136 -16.39 -3.55 -15.39
CA THR A 136 -17.59 -4.37 -15.41
C THR A 136 -17.38 -5.61 -14.53
N GLY A 137 -18.42 -6.04 -13.85
CA GLY A 137 -18.38 -7.20 -12.96
C GLY A 137 -19.68 -7.97 -12.89
N VAL A 138 -19.68 -9.05 -12.11
CA VAL A 138 -20.85 -9.89 -11.84
C VAL A 138 -21.38 -9.60 -10.45
N LEU A 139 -22.68 -9.34 -10.34
CA LEU A 139 -23.32 -9.02 -9.08
C LEU A 139 -23.39 -10.25 -8.16
N ARG A 140 -22.93 -10.10 -6.92
CA ARG A 140 -22.93 -11.15 -5.88
C ARG A 140 -23.78 -10.81 -4.65
N MET A 141 -24.19 -9.56 -4.48
CA MET A 141 -25.07 -9.10 -3.40
C MET A 141 -26.17 -8.21 -3.96
N LEU A 142 -27.37 -8.36 -3.42
CA LEU A 142 -28.51 -7.49 -3.70
C LEU A 142 -28.56 -6.32 -2.73
N ARG A 143 -29.46 -5.37 -3.01
CA ARG A 143 -29.65 -4.18 -2.17
C ARG A 143 -29.98 -4.51 -0.71
N GLN A 144 -30.78 -5.55 -0.48
CA GLN A 144 -31.18 -5.98 0.87
C GLN A 144 -29.96 -6.42 1.70
N ASP A 145 -28.95 -7.02 1.06
CA ASP A 145 -27.72 -7.48 1.69
C ASP A 145 -26.75 -6.31 2.00
N LEU A 146 -27.04 -5.11 1.49
CA LEU A 146 -26.15 -3.94 1.55
C LEU A 146 -26.71 -2.79 2.39
N PHE A 147 -28.03 -2.60 2.37
CA PHE A 147 -28.66 -1.37 2.85
C PHE A 147 -29.85 -1.57 3.79
N ASP A 148 -30.29 -2.79 4.05
CA ASP A 148 -31.41 -3.02 4.97
C ASP A 148 -31.01 -2.72 6.43
N ASN A 149 -32.00 -2.38 7.23
CA ASN A 149 -31.80 -1.97 8.61
C ASN A 149 -31.12 -3.08 9.43
N GLY A 150 -30.03 -2.74 10.12
CA GLY A 150 -29.28 -3.67 10.96
C GLY A 150 -28.21 -4.48 10.23
N VAL A 151 -28.10 -4.35 8.91
CA VAL A 151 -27.06 -5.05 8.14
C VAL A 151 -25.71 -4.35 8.30
N GLN A 152 -24.68 -5.13 8.63
CA GLN A 152 -23.28 -4.71 8.53
C GLN A 152 -22.66 -5.40 7.31
N PRO A 153 -22.74 -4.78 6.12
CA PRO A 153 -22.38 -5.45 4.88
C PRO A 153 -20.88 -5.78 4.85
N SER A 154 -20.55 -7.02 4.51
CA SER A 154 -19.17 -7.51 4.39
C SER A 154 -19.07 -8.53 3.26
N GLY A 155 -17.86 -8.76 2.74
CA GLY A 155 -17.63 -9.66 1.61
C GLY A 155 -17.72 -8.98 0.25
N ILE A 156 -17.68 -9.78 -0.82
CA ILE A 156 -17.65 -9.32 -2.21
C ILE A 156 -19.10 -9.04 -2.69
N ALA A 157 -19.39 -7.79 -3.03
CA ALA A 157 -20.67 -7.39 -3.60
C ALA A 157 -20.69 -7.48 -5.13
N ILE A 158 -19.54 -7.20 -5.78
CA ILE A 158 -19.36 -7.38 -7.22
C ILE A 158 -18.03 -8.08 -7.46
N GLU A 159 -18.08 -9.22 -8.12
CA GLU A 159 -16.91 -9.88 -8.66
C GLU A 159 -16.50 -9.17 -9.96
N THR A 160 -15.55 -8.24 -9.87
CA THR A 160 -14.99 -7.54 -11.03
C THR A 160 -14.45 -8.54 -12.06
N LEU A 161 -14.96 -8.45 -13.30
CA LEU A 161 -14.48 -9.26 -14.43
C LEU A 161 -13.26 -8.60 -15.07
N LEU A 162 -13.40 -7.34 -15.44
CA LEU A 162 -12.33 -6.56 -16.06
C LEU A 162 -12.46 -5.08 -15.64
N PRO A 163 -11.47 -4.53 -14.92
CA PRO A 163 -11.39 -3.10 -14.71
C PRO A 163 -10.97 -2.39 -16.01
N VAL A 164 -11.31 -1.12 -16.16
CA VAL A 164 -10.87 -0.28 -17.29
C VAL A 164 -9.35 -0.24 -17.44
N SER A 165 -8.63 -0.36 -16.34
CA SER A 165 -7.16 -0.44 -16.33
C SER A 165 -6.60 -1.72 -16.94
N ARG A 166 -7.45 -2.72 -17.22
CA ARG A 166 -7.08 -4.08 -17.65
C ARG A 166 -6.12 -4.79 -16.70
N LEU A 167 -5.93 -4.30 -15.47
CA LEU A 167 -5.11 -5.00 -14.48
C LEU A 167 -5.83 -6.29 -14.06
N PRO A 168 -5.16 -7.45 -14.03
CA PRO A 168 -5.78 -8.69 -13.61
C PRO A 168 -6.28 -8.60 -12.16
N VAL A 169 -7.48 -9.13 -11.93
CA VAL A 169 -8.11 -9.15 -10.61
C VAL A 169 -7.63 -10.37 -9.84
N VAL A 170 -6.48 -10.22 -9.19
CA VAL A 170 -5.82 -11.27 -8.39
C VAL A 170 -6.34 -11.21 -6.96
N ASN A 171 -6.84 -12.34 -6.45
CA ASN A 171 -7.37 -12.43 -5.09
C ASN A 171 -6.72 -13.59 -4.30
N GLU A 172 -7.14 -13.76 -3.04
CA GLU A 172 -6.56 -14.76 -2.13
C GLU A 172 -6.88 -16.21 -2.50
N THR A 173 -7.65 -16.49 -3.57
CA THR A 173 -7.91 -17.87 -4.00
C THR A 173 -6.80 -18.47 -4.84
N ILE A 174 -5.87 -17.65 -5.34
CA ILE A 174 -4.77 -18.09 -6.23
C ILE A 174 -3.71 -18.86 -5.46
N CYS A 175 -3.44 -18.42 -4.23
CA CYS A 175 -2.43 -19.00 -3.35
C CYS A 175 -2.93 -18.94 -1.91
N PRO A 176 -2.45 -19.84 -1.03
CA PRO A 176 -2.76 -19.77 0.39
C PRO A 176 -2.48 -18.37 0.99
N PRO A 177 -3.24 -17.97 2.03
CA PRO A 177 -3.06 -16.69 2.70
C PRO A 177 -1.60 -16.40 3.07
N GLY A 178 -1.14 -15.20 2.73
CA GLY A 178 0.19 -14.70 3.06
C GLY A 178 1.33 -15.21 2.18
N VAL A 179 1.07 -15.95 1.10
CA VAL A 179 2.08 -16.28 0.08
C VAL A 179 2.38 -15.08 -0.83
N LEU A 180 1.32 -14.38 -1.25
CA LEU A 180 1.41 -13.14 -2.02
C LEU A 180 0.82 -11.98 -1.23
N LEU A 181 1.48 -10.83 -1.31
CA LEU A 181 0.99 -9.57 -0.76
C LEU A 181 0.99 -8.51 -1.86
N LEU A 182 -0.16 -7.88 -2.12
CA LEU A 182 -0.21 -6.73 -3.01
C LEU A 182 0.57 -5.56 -2.35
N GLN A 183 1.70 -5.18 -2.95
CA GLN A 183 2.56 -4.15 -2.42
C GLN A 183 3.26 -3.41 -3.57
N ASN A 184 3.11 -2.09 -3.60
CA ASN A 184 3.73 -1.24 -4.63
C ASN A 184 5.26 -1.42 -4.65
N LEU A 185 5.86 -1.45 -5.84
CA LEU A 185 7.30 -1.63 -6.03
C LEU A 185 8.17 -0.72 -5.13
N PRO A 186 7.95 0.61 -5.01
CA PRO A 186 8.76 1.45 -4.13
C PRO A 186 8.72 1.01 -2.67
N SER A 187 7.59 0.48 -2.20
CA SER A 187 7.46 -0.04 -0.83
C SER A 187 8.24 -1.34 -0.62
N ILE A 188 8.41 -2.17 -1.65
CA ILE A 188 9.26 -3.37 -1.62
C ILE A 188 10.74 -2.97 -1.65
N VAL A 189 11.09 -1.98 -2.49
CA VAL A 189 12.45 -1.42 -2.57
C VAL A 189 12.91 -0.88 -1.22
N CYS A 190 12.04 -0.26 -0.43
CA CYS A 190 12.38 0.17 0.94
C CYS A 190 12.95 -0.98 1.80
N GLY A 191 12.35 -2.17 1.71
CA GLY A 191 12.85 -3.36 2.40
C GLY A 191 14.22 -3.80 1.88
N TRP A 192 14.42 -3.78 0.56
CA TRP A 192 15.71 -4.10 -0.05
C TRP A 192 16.83 -3.12 0.33
N VAL A 193 16.54 -1.82 0.38
CA VAL A 193 17.52 -0.78 0.73
C VAL A 193 17.91 -0.86 2.21
N LEU A 194 16.94 -1.10 3.10
CA LEU A 194 17.22 -1.32 4.52
C LEU A 194 18.02 -2.61 4.72
N ASN A 195 17.65 -3.67 3.99
CA ASN A 195 18.30 -4.97 3.93
C ASN A 195 18.41 -5.65 5.30
N ALA A 196 17.30 -6.08 5.90
CA ALA A 196 17.32 -6.76 7.21
C ALA A 196 18.16 -8.05 7.19
N LEU A 197 19.07 -8.19 8.15
CA LEU A 197 19.92 -9.38 8.32
C LEU A 197 19.56 -10.13 9.61
N PRO A 198 19.87 -11.44 9.71
CA PRO A 198 19.77 -12.18 10.96
C PRO A 198 20.48 -11.48 12.13
N HIS A 199 19.89 -11.57 13.31
CA HIS A 199 20.41 -11.09 14.60
C HIS A 199 20.58 -9.57 14.76
N GLU A 200 20.07 -8.77 13.81
CA GLU A 200 20.00 -7.31 13.96
C GLU A 200 18.79 -6.88 14.80
N ASN A 201 18.95 -5.83 15.59
CA ASN A 201 17.85 -5.08 16.18
C ASN A 201 17.35 -4.04 15.17
N ILE A 202 16.11 -4.17 14.74
CA ILE A 202 15.50 -3.30 13.72
C ILE A 202 14.25 -2.62 14.30
N LEU A 203 14.13 -1.31 14.12
CA LEU A 203 12.94 -0.54 14.50
C LEU A 203 12.17 -0.09 13.27
N ASP A 204 10.88 -0.42 13.19
CA ASP A 204 9.92 0.18 12.25
C ASP A 204 9.03 1.15 13.03
N MET A 205 9.21 2.46 12.80
CA MET A 205 8.62 3.50 13.62
C MET A 205 7.15 3.80 13.29
N CYS A 206 6.66 3.44 12.11
CA CYS A 206 5.32 3.78 11.63
C CYS A 206 4.76 2.59 10.85
N ALA A 207 4.66 1.47 11.56
CA ALA A 207 4.66 0.16 10.94
C ALA A 207 3.32 -0.24 10.32
N ALA A 208 2.18 0.30 10.76
CA ALA A 208 0.89 -0.25 10.35
C ALA A 208 0.58 0.02 8.87
N PRO A 209 0.03 -0.96 8.13
CA PRO A 209 -0.52 -2.23 8.62
C PRO A 209 0.50 -3.37 8.76
N GLY A 210 1.80 -3.13 8.56
CA GLY A 210 2.88 -4.12 8.76
C GLY A 210 3.48 -4.64 7.46
N ASN A 211 3.18 -4.03 6.31
CA ASN A 211 3.67 -4.53 5.02
C ASN A 211 5.20 -4.46 4.93
N LYS A 212 5.81 -3.31 5.24
CA LYS A 212 7.28 -3.21 5.24
C LYS A 212 7.90 -4.03 6.38
N THR A 213 7.29 -3.98 7.57
CA THR A 213 7.72 -4.77 8.75
C THR A 213 7.82 -6.27 8.45
N THR A 214 6.79 -6.85 7.85
CA THR A 214 6.77 -8.28 7.50
C THR A 214 7.80 -8.61 6.42
N HIS A 215 8.06 -7.70 5.48
CA HIS A 215 9.13 -7.88 4.48
C HIS A 215 10.50 -8.00 5.17
N LEU A 216 10.78 -7.17 6.17
CA LEU A 216 12.02 -7.24 6.94
C LEU A 216 12.13 -8.56 7.72
N GLY A 217 11.01 -9.06 8.26
CA GLY A 217 10.94 -10.38 8.89
C GLY A 217 11.26 -11.52 7.91
N GLU A 218 10.68 -11.47 6.71
CA GLU A 218 10.96 -12.42 5.63
C GLU A 218 12.43 -12.37 5.19
N MET A 219 13.00 -11.17 5.00
CA MET A 219 14.39 -10.99 4.55
C MET A 219 15.41 -11.52 5.56
N SER A 220 15.15 -11.36 6.85
CA SER A 220 15.99 -11.89 7.92
C SER A 220 15.74 -13.37 8.22
N ASN A 221 14.87 -14.05 7.45
CA ASN A 221 14.42 -15.42 7.71
C ASN A 221 13.92 -15.63 9.16
N ASN A 222 13.17 -14.66 9.70
CA ASN A 222 12.71 -14.63 11.09
C ASN A 222 13.83 -14.63 12.16
N GLN A 223 15.05 -14.21 11.81
CA GLN A 223 16.20 -14.22 12.75
C GLN A 223 16.62 -12.83 13.24
N ALA A 224 16.07 -11.75 12.69
CA ALA A 224 16.23 -10.41 13.27
C ALA A 224 15.36 -10.24 14.54
N LYS A 225 15.60 -9.19 15.32
CA LYS A 225 14.67 -8.71 16.33
C LYS A 225 14.03 -7.43 15.82
N ILE A 226 12.76 -7.52 15.42
CA ILE A 226 12.06 -6.38 14.83
C ILE A 226 11.07 -5.81 15.83
N ILE A 227 11.21 -4.54 16.14
CA ILE A 227 10.23 -3.77 16.93
C ILE A 227 9.39 -2.95 15.97
N ALA A 228 8.08 -3.12 16.03
CA ALA A 228 7.13 -2.39 15.20
C ALA A 228 6.28 -1.46 16.06
N LEU A 229 6.35 -0.15 15.80
CA LEU A 229 5.56 0.85 16.52
C LEU A 229 4.47 1.43 15.61
N ASP A 230 3.29 1.62 16.17
CA ASP A 230 2.30 2.57 15.64
C ASP A 230 1.50 3.16 16.80
N LYS A 231 0.83 4.28 16.58
CA LYS A 231 0.27 5.11 17.65
C LYS A 231 -0.95 4.49 18.34
N THR A 232 -1.70 3.59 17.69
CA THR A 232 -2.98 3.08 18.20
C THR A 232 -2.98 1.57 18.40
N PRO A 233 -3.70 1.04 19.41
CA PRO A 233 -3.85 -0.40 19.63
C PRO A 233 -4.42 -1.16 18.43
N GLN A 234 -5.38 -0.58 17.71
CA GLN A 234 -5.98 -1.23 16.54
C GLN A 234 -4.96 -1.44 15.42
N LYS A 235 -4.05 -0.47 15.25
CA LYS A 235 -3.00 -0.54 14.25
C LYS A 235 -1.90 -1.52 14.63
N SER A 236 -1.50 -1.56 15.90
CA SER A 236 -0.53 -2.55 16.38
C SER A 236 -1.07 -3.97 16.31
N GLU A 237 -2.36 -4.16 16.60
CA GLU A 237 -3.02 -5.46 16.42
C GLU A 237 -3.06 -5.86 14.94
N LYS A 238 -3.31 -4.90 14.03
CA LYS A 238 -3.27 -5.18 12.60
C LYS A 238 -1.90 -5.65 12.11
N ILE A 239 -0.82 -5.11 12.68
CA ILE A 239 0.55 -5.57 12.39
C ILE A 239 0.70 -7.03 12.82
N LYS A 240 0.25 -7.39 14.03
CA LYS A 240 0.32 -8.77 14.54
C LYS A 240 -0.47 -9.75 13.68
N GLU A 241 -1.71 -9.40 13.31
CA GLU A 241 -2.54 -10.19 12.41
C GLU A 241 -1.81 -10.47 11.08
N ASN A 242 -1.18 -9.44 10.51
CA ASN A 242 -0.45 -9.58 9.25
C ASN A 242 0.84 -10.39 9.41
N CYS A 243 1.54 -10.27 10.55
CA CYS A 243 2.69 -11.12 10.87
C CYS A 243 2.28 -12.59 10.94
N ILE A 244 1.18 -12.91 11.65
CA ILE A 244 0.61 -14.27 11.71
C ILE A 244 0.24 -14.77 10.32
N LYS A 245 -0.50 -13.97 9.53
CA LYS A 245 -0.90 -14.32 8.16
C LYS A 245 0.31 -14.67 7.30
N GLN A 246 1.42 -13.95 7.47
CA GLN A 246 2.62 -14.11 6.66
C GLN A 246 3.67 -15.05 7.28
N GLY A 247 3.42 -15.61 8.46
CA GLY A 247 4.37 -16.51 9.12
C GLY A 247 5.62 -15.80 9.65
N VAL A 248 5.54 -14.50 9.92
CA VAL A 248 6.62 -13.71 10.50
C VAL A 248 6.53 -13.78 12.02
N SER A 249 7.55 -14.32 12.68
CA SER A 249 7.57 -14.59 14.12
C SER A 249 8.53 -13.70 14.91
N CYS A 250 9.35 -12.91 14.22
CA CYS A 250 10.44 -12.16 14.81
C CYS A 250 10.09 -10.67 15.10
N VAL A 251 8.79 -10.35 15.12
CA VAL A 251 8.26 -8.99 15.25
C VAL A 251 7.51 -8.83 16.58
N ASN A 252 7.91 -7.85 17.38
CA ASN A 252 7.16 -7.38 18.54
C ASN A 252 6.49 -6.04 18.22
N ALA A 253 5.16 -6.03 18.16
CA ALA A 253 4.38 -4.84 17.81
C ALA A 253 3.78 -4.14 19.05
N TYR A 254 3.99 -2.83 19.16
CA TYR A 254 3.52 -2.01 20.28
C TYR A 254 2.68 -0.82 19.82
N ALA A 255 1.65 -0.49 20.61
CA ALA A 255 0.94 0.77 20.49
C ALA A 255 1.71 1.87 21.23
N PHE A 256 2.49 2.68 20.51
CA PHE A 256 3.38 3.66 21.12
C PHE A 256 3.59 4.89 20.20
N ASP A 257 3.80 6.05 20.80
CA ASP A 257 4.14 7.27 20.07
C ASP A 257 5.63 7.28 19.73
N SER A 258 5.95 7.02 18.47
CA SER A 258 7.33 6.93 17.98
C SER A 258 8.12 8.24 18.11
N THR A 259 7.47 9.39 18.33
CA THR A 259 8.20 10.64 18.65
C THR A 259 8.82 10.64 20.05
N LYS A 260 8.47 9.64 20.88
CA LYS A 260 8.92 9.47 22.26
C LYS A 260 9.63 8.13 22.47
N CYS A 261 10.07 7.46 21.40
CA CYS A 261 10.62 6.11 21.49
C CYS A 261 12.04 6.05 22.06
N CYS A 262 12.69 7.18 22.32
CA CYS A 262 13.99 7.25 22.96
C CYS A 262 13.85 7.73 24.42
N SER A 263 14.49 7.03 25.36
CA SER A 263 14.58 7.43 26.78
C SER A 263 15.89 6.95 27.39
N LEU A 264 16.52 7.78 28.23
CA LEU A 264 17.74 7.42 28.96
C LEU A 264 17.48 6.46 30.13
N ASP A 265 16.25 6.46 30.65
CA ASP A 265 15.85 5.59 31.77
C ASP A 265 15.46 4.17 31.31
N SER A 266 15.55 3.89 30.00
CA SER A 266 15.21 2.58 29.43
C SER A 266 16.37 1.61 29.57
N ASN A 267 16.06 0.38 29.99
CA ASN A 267 17.07 -0.66 30.24
C ASN A 267 17.65 -1.25 28.94
N ASN A 268 16.79 -1.85 28.11
CA ASN A 268 17.19 -2.55 26.89
C ASN A 268 16.02 -2.65 25.90
N VAL A 269 16.30 -3.12 24.69
CA VAL A 269 15.30 -3.30 23.61
C VAL A 269 14.22 -4.33 24.00
N ASP A 270 14.55 -5.31 24.83
CA ASP A 270 13.66 -6.40 25.22
C ASP A 270 12.54 -5.98 26.19
N SER A 271 12.72 -4.84 26.87
CA SER A 271 11.75 -4.33 27.84
C SER A 271 10.53 -3.64 27.20
N GLY A 272 10.53 -3.49 25.86
CA GLY A 272 9.53 -2.70 25.14
C GLY A 272 9.82 -1.19 25.14
N PRO A 273 9.03 -0.38 24.41
CA PRO A 273 9.26 1.05 24.28
C PRO A 273 8.96 1.82 25.59
N PRO A 274 9.65 2.93 25.89
CA PRO A 274 10.72 3.55 25.08
C PRO A 274 12.05 2.80 25.18
N PHE A 275 13.00 3.13 24.30
CA PHE A 275 14.27 2.43 24.13
C PHE A 275 15.48 3.31 24.48
N PRO A 276 16.61 2.73 24.91
CA PRO A 276 17.83 3.49 25.12
C PRO A 276 18.37 4.06 23.79
N PRO A 277 19.12 5.16 23.82
CA PRO A 277 19.84 5.66 22.65
C PRO A 277 20.78 4.59 22.08
N ASN A 278 21.11 4.68 20.78
CA ASN A 278 22.05 3.76 20.12
C ASN A 278 21.74 2.27 20.32
N SER A 279 20.47 1.86 20.18
CA SER A 279 20.02 0.50 20.50
C SER A 279 19.63 -0.35 19.28
N PHE A 280 19.40 0.29 18.14
CA PHE A 280 19.00 -0.37 16.88
C PHE A 280 20.10 -0.31 15.83
N ASP A 281 20.39 -1.45 15.20
CA ASP A 281 21.29 -1.55 14.06
C ASP A 281 20.68 -0.87 12.82
N LYS A 282 19.34 -0.95 12.70
CA LYS A 282 18.60 -0.36 11.59
C LYS A 282 17.29 0.27 12.04
N VAL A 283 16.92 1.38 11.39
CA VAL A 283 15.64 2.05 11.62
C VAL A 283 14.96 2.30 10.27
N LEU A 284 13.69 1.90 10.18
CA LEU A 284 12.78 2.26 9.10
C LEU A 284 11.84 3.35 9.60
N LEU A 285 11.87 4.49 8.94
CA LEU A 285 10.94 5.58 9.12
C LEU A 285 10.10 5.75 7.85
N ASP A 286 9.06 4.93 7.71
CA ASP A 286 8.00 5.10 6.71
C ASP A 286 7.00 6.14 7.19
N ALA A 287 7.35 7.41 7.03
CA ALA A 287 6.69 8.46 7.77
C ALA A 287 5.25 8.73 7.28
N PRO A 288 4.32 9.08 8.19
CA PRO A 288 3.03 9.61 7.78
C PRO A 288 3.25 10.87 6.95
N CYS A 289 2.61 10.92 5.79
CA CYS A 289 2.78 11.97 4.80
C CYS A 289 1.44 12.34 4.16
N SER A 290 1.46 13.36 3.31
CA SER A 290 0.28 13.81 2.58
C SER A 290 -0.27 12.79 1.56
N GLY A 291 0.52 11.78 1.17
CA GLY A 291 0.07 10.71 0.28
C GLY A 291 -0.27 11.17 -1.15
N LEU A 292 0.24 12.33 -1.59
CA LEU A 292 -0.03 12.89 -2.92
C LEU A 292 0.57 12.10 -4.08
N GLY A 293 1.40 11.09 -3.81
CA GLY A 293 1.97 10.20 -4.82
C GLY A 293 1.15 8.92 -5.06
N GLN A 294 0.03 8.74 -4.35
CA GLN A 294 -0.79 7.54 -4.50
C GLN A 294 -1.48 7.50 -5.88
N ARG A 295 -1.61 6.30 -6.45
CA ARG A 295 -2.16 6.12 -7.79
C ARG A 295 -3.11 4.92 -7.85
N PRO A 296 -4.29 5.04 -8.49
CA PRO A 296 -4.86 6.29 -9.02
C PRO A 296 -5.39 7.18 -7.88
N GLN A 297 -5.16 8.48 -7.98
CA GLN A 297 -5.69 9.49 -7.07
C GLN A 297 -6.98 10.09 -7.65
N LEU A 298 -8.10 9.42 -7.38
CA LEU A 298 -9.42 9.83 -7.88
C LEU A 298 -10.04 10.98 -7.09
N ASN A 299 -9.72 11.07 -5.79
CA ASN A 299 -10.19 12.11 -4.90
C ASN A 299 -9.06 12.47 -3.92
N ASN A 300 -8.89 13.77 -3.65
CA ASN A 300 -7.92 14.28 -2.69
C ASN A 300 -8.59 15.29 -1.75
N LYS A 301 -8.59 14.99 -0.45
CA LYS A 301 -9.15 15.87 0.61
C LYS A 301 -8.08 16.74 1.29
N MET A 302 -6.86 16.72 0.78
CA MET A 302 -5.74 17.43 1.38
C MET A 302 -5.92 18.96 1.25
N THR A 303 -5.71 19.67 2.35
CA THR A 303 -5.74 21.15 2.38
C THR A 303 -4.32 21.71 2.54
N PRO A 304 -4.05 22.96 2.15
CA PRO A 304 -2.73 23.59 2.34
C PRO A 304 -2.25 23.52 3.81
N LYS A 305 -3.15 23.77 4.76
CA LYS A 305 -2.85 23.68 6.20
C LYS A 305 -2.44 22.26 6.63
N MET A 306 -3.07 21.23 6.07
CA MET A 306 -2.69 19.84 6.33
C MET A 306 -1.31 19.53 5.73
N LEU A 307 -1.04 19.95 4.49
CA LEU A 307 0.27 19.78 3.83
C LEU A 307 1.39 20.36 4.68
N GLU A 308 1.24 21.60 5.15
CA GLU A 308 2.25 22.28 5.95
C GLU A 308 2.54 21.60 7.29
N SER A 309 1.61 20.79 7.80
CA SER A 309 1.71 20.16 9.12
C SER A 309 2.61 18.92 9.14
N TYR A 310 2.69 18.17 8.03
CA TYR A 310 3.37 16.87 7.99
C TYR A 310 4.87 16.98 8.27
N LYS A 311 5.54 17.98 7.69
CA LYS A 311 6.98 18.21 7.88
C LYS A 311 7.36 18.31 9.36
N PHE A 312 6.52 18.90 10.20
CA PHE A 312 6.82 19.07 11.63
C PHE A 312 6.75 17.74 12.38
N VAL A 313 5.78 16.88 12.05
CA VAL A 313 5.68 15.53 12.64
C VAL A 313 6.84 14.66 12.16
N GLN A 314 7.15 14.71 10.86
CA GLN A 314 8.26 13.97 10.26
C GLN A 314 9.61 14.36 10.87
N ARG A 315 9.86 15.65 11.16
CA ARG A 315 11.08 16.10 11.87
C ARG A 315 11.19 15.55 13.28
N LYS A 316 10.07 15.46 14.02
CA LYS A 316 10.06 14.86 15.36
C LYS A 316 10.38 13.36 15.31
N LEU A 317 9.80 12.66 14.34
CA LEU A 317 10.07 11.24 14.12
C LEU A 317 11.52 11.01 13.68
N MET A 318 12.04 11.82 12.75
CA MET A 318 13.45 11.76 12.31
C MET A 318 14.40 11.96 13.48
N LYS A 319 14.14 12.94 14.35
CA LYS A 319 14.95 13.14 15.56
C LYS A 319 14.99 11.88 16.43
N ALA A 320 13.83 11.30 16.75
CA ALA A 320 13.75 10.09 17.57
C ALA A 320 14.43 8.88 16.87
N ALA A 321 14.32 8.78 15.53
CA ALA A 321 14.99 7.77 14.73
C ALA A 321 16.51 7.84 14.88
N VAL A 322 17.08 9.04 14.81
CA VAL A 322 18.52 9.29 14.95
C VAL A 322 18.99 8.98 16.37
N GLU A 323 18.22 9.33 17.39
CA GLU A 323 18.61 9.10 18.80
C GLU A 323 18.73 7.62 19.15
N VAL A 324 17.84 6.76 18.61
CA VAL A 324 17.87 5.31 18.89
C VAL A 324 18.76 4.51 17.95
N LEU A 325 19.25 5.10 16.85
CA LEU A 325 20.11 4.45 15.88
C LEU A 325 21.53 4.30 16.42
N LYS A 326 22.12 3.10 16.31
CA LYS A 326 23.53 2.86 16.64
C LYS A 326 24.48 3.66 15.73
N ILE A 327 25.66 3.98 16.24
CA ILE A 327 26.78 4.45 15.40
C ILE A 327 27.09 3.38 14.34
N GLY A 328 27.16 3.80 13.07
CA GLY A 328 27.32 2.89 11.93
C GLY A 328 26.05 2.16 11.50
N GLY A 329 24.92 2.40 12.19
CA GLY A 329 23.62 1.86 11.81
C GLY A 329 23.04 2.51 10.55
N LYS A 330 21.98 1.90 10.01
CA LYS A 330 21.30 2.39 8.80
C LYS A 330 19.89 2.90 9.09
N LEU A 331 19.60 4.13 8.66
CA LEU A 331 18.26 4.71 8.66
C LEU A 331 17.72 4.80 7.24
N VAL A 332 16.53 4.26 6.99
CA VAL A 332 15.76 4.50 5.76
C VAL A 332 14.57 5.38 6.08
N TYR A 333 14.52 6.55 5.44
CA TYR A 333 13.36 7.44 5.44
C TYR A 333 12.58 7.25 4.14
N SER A 334 11.28 7.02 4.22
CA SER A 334 10.41 6.90 3.05
C SER A 334 9.07 7.61 3.24
N THR A 335 8.51 8.11 2.15
CA THR A 335 7.15 8.65 2.08
C THR A 335 6.45 8.12 0.82
N CYS A 336 5.14 8.33 0.71
CA CYS A 336 4.37 8.11 -0.53
C CYS A 336 3.82 9.44 -1.09
N THR A 337 4.56 10.53 -0.91
CA THR A 337 4.23 11.86 -1.44
C THR A 337 5.29 12.36 -2.42
N VAL A 338 4.95 13.43 -3.14
CA VAL A 338 5.79 14.04 -4.19
C VAL A 338 6.22 15.47 -3.83
N THR A 339 5.93 15.93 -2.61
CA THR A 339 6.27 17.30 -2.15
C THR A 339 7.74 17.39 -1.78
N VAL A 340 8.39 18.51 -2.13
CA VAL A 340 9.81 18.75 -1.80
C VAL A 340 9.99 18.88 -0.28
N GLU A 341 9.02 19.50 0.40
CA GLU A 341 9.09 19.78 1.84
C GLU A 341 9.10 18.51 2.70
N GLU A 342 8.42 17.47 2.26
CA GLU A 342 8.37 16.18 2.95
C GLU A 342 9.48 15.23 2.48
N ASN A 343 10.13 15.49 1.34
CA ASN A 343 11.17 14.62 0.77
C ASN A 343 12.56 15.26 0.86
N GLU A 344 13.05 15.88 -0.20
CA GLU A 344 14.42 16.42 -0.25
C GLU A 344 14.66 17.50 0.81
N GLY A 345 13.64 18.32 1.12
CA GLY A 345 13.69 19.30 2.20
C GLY A 345 13.82 18.67 3.59
N MET A 346 13.31 17.45 3.78
CA MET A 346 13.53 16.67 5.00
C MET A 346 14.97 16.15 5.08
N VAL A 347 15.50 15.65 3.96
CA VAL A 347 16.88 15.15 3.87
C VAL A 347 17.88 16.28 4.13
N GLN A 348 17.71 17.43 3.47
CA GLN A 348 18.54 18.61 3.69
C GLN A 348 18.55 19.01 5.17
N TRP A 349 17.35 19.17 5.76
CA TRP A 349 17.21 19.52 7.16
C TRP A 349 17.87 18.48 8.09
N ALA A 350 17.75 17.19 7.79
CA ALA A 350 18.34 16.13 8.60
C ALA A 350 19.87 16.17 8.57
N LEU A 351 20.48 16.39 7.40
CA LEU A 351 21.94 16.51 7.26
C LEU A 351 22.49 17.76 7.97
N GLU A 352 21.77 18.89 7.91
CA GLU A 352 22.15 20.11 8.65
C GLU A 352 21.98 19.94 10.16
N LYS A 353 20.91 19.28 10.59
CA LYS A 353 20.56 19.15 12.02
C LYS A 353 21.36 18.08 12.73
N PHE A 354 21.73 17.00 12.03
CA PHE A 354 22.42 15.85 12.57
C PHE A 354 23.72 15.60 11.79
N PRO A 355 24.83 16.27 12.17
CA PRO A 355 26.13 16.08 11.52
C PRO A 355 26.70 14.65 11.60
N CYS A 356 26.12 13.81 12.46
CA CYS A 356 26.43 12.38 12.54
C CYS A 356 25.81 11.54 11.42
N LEU A 357 24.86 12.09 10.66
CA LEU A 357 24.27 11.43 9.50
C LEU A 357 25.10 11.70 8.25
N GLN A 358 25.23 10.65 7.45
CA GLN A 358 25.80 10.72 6.10
C GLN A 358 24.84 10.05 5.14
N LEU A 359 24.59 10.71 4.00
CA LEU A 359 23.81 10.10 2.92
C LEU A 359 24.64 9.02 2.22
N ILE A 360 24.03 7.87 1.98
CA ILE A 360 24.66 6.73 1.30
C ILE A 360 23.83 6.30 0.09
N PRO A 361 24.43 5.65 -0.92
CA PRO A 361 23.69 5.11 -2.06
C PRO A 361 22.60 4.12 -1.63
N ALA A 362 21.43 4.22 -2.27
CA ALA A 362 20.35 3.26 -2.10
C ALA A 362 20.54 2.10 -3.09
N GLU A 363 20.87 0.92 -2.58
CA GLU A 363 21.03 -0.29 -3.41
C GLU A 363 19.87 -1.28 -3.15
N PRO A 364 19.10 -1.67 -4.19
CA PRO A 364 19.20 -1.26 -5.59
C PRO A 364 18.58 0.13 -5.86
N LEU A 365 19.14 0.86 -6.83
CA LEU A 365 18.57 2.11 -7.32
C LEU A 365 17.64 1.84 -8.51
N LEU A 366 16.32 1.93 -8.30
CA LEU A 366 15.29 1.72 -9.35
C LEU A 366 14.53 2.99 -9.72
N GLY A 367 14.70 4.08 -8.95
CA GLY A 367 14.04 5.36 -9.17
C GLY A 367 14.92 6.35 -9.93
N GLY A 368 14.34 7.53 -10.24
CA GLY A 368 15.10 8.69 -10.69
C GLY A 368 15.78 9.42 -9.54
N PRO A 369 16.64 10.41 -9.84
CA PRO A 369 17.31 11.22 -8.81
C PRO A 369 16.33 12.14 -8.09
N GLY A 370 16.74 12.67 -6.94
CA GLY A 370 16.01 13.70 -6.20
C GLY A 370 15.79 14.98 -7.02
N LEU A 371 14.73 15.72 -6.69
CA LEU A 371 14.35 16.95 -7.36
C LEU A 371 15.38 18.06 -7.15
N ARG A 372 15.69 18.80 -8.22
CA ARG A 372 16.67 19.90 -8.24
C ARG A 372 16.32 21.09 -7.37
N GLU A 373 15.03 21.24 -7.04
CA GLU A 373 14.50 22.37 -6.26
C GLU A 373 14.82 22.26 -4.75
N SER A 374 15.74 21.37 -4.39
CA SER A 374 16.23 21.15 -3.05
C SER A 374 17.60 21.80 -2.85
N GLY A 375 17.96 22.19 -1.62
CA GLY A 375 19.31 22.65 -1.31
C GLY A 375 20.38 21.56 -1.33
N LEU A 376 20.10 20.41 -1.96
CA LEU A 376 21.00 19.26 -2.07
C LEU A 376 21.87 19.38 -3.33
N SER A 377 23.13 18.94 -3.22
CA SER A 377 24.04 18.85 -4.36
C SER A 377 23.64 17.74 -5.35
N ASP A 378 24.14 17.81 -6.58
CA ASP A 378 23.88 16.80 -7.62
C ASP A 378 24.32 15.38 -7.23
N ALA A 379 25.35 15.24 -6.38
CA ALA A 379 25.79 13.94 -5.88
C ALA A 379 24.89 13.39 -4.75
N GLN A 380 24.14 14.26 -4.07
CA GLN A 380 23.19 13.88 -3.02
C GLN A 380 21.79 13.56 -3.57
N ARG A 381 21.47 14.01 -4.78
CA ARG A 381 20.20 13.73 -5.47
C ARG A 381 20.33 12.46 -6.30
#